data_AF-A0A1I1QI84-F1
#
_entry.id   AF-A0A1I1QI84-F1
#
_cell.length_a   1.000
_cell.length_b   1.000
_cell.length_c   1.000
_cell.angle_alpha   90.00
_cell.angle_beta   90.00
_cell.angle_gamma   90.00
#
_symmetry.space_group_name_H-M   'P 1'
#
loop_
_entity.id
_entity.type
_entity.pdbx_description
1 polymer ?
#
loop_
_entity_poly.entity_id
_entity_poly.type
_entity_poly.pdbx_seq_one_letter_code
_entity_poly.pdbx_strand_id
1 'polypeptide(L)' 'MGAGDSLMAGVLTALAGKQSLTPGRLGMLNEAALVSCLRFGAADASINCRRKGGQPPTGAEVDAVLAA' A
#
# COMPACT_ATOMS: atom_id res chain seq x y z
N MET A 1 1.96 -16.65 -2.13
CA MET A 1 0.78 -16.52 -3.02
C MET A 1 -0.06 -15.38 -2.48
N GLY A 2 -0.45 -14.41 -3.32
CA GLY A 2 -1.21 -13.21 -2.89
C GLY A 2 -0.42 -11.89 -2.79
N ALA A 3 0.80 -11.83 -3.33
CA ALA A 3 1.60 -10.59 -3.29
C ALA A 3 0.97 -9.45 -4.11
N GLY A 4 0.32 -9.78 -5.24
CA GLY A 4 -0.39 -8.80 -6.07
C GLY A 4 -1.65 -8.24 -5.40
N ASP A 5 -2.41 -9.10 -4.71
CA ASP A 5 -3.60 -8.67 -3.98
C ASP A 5 -3.23 -7.80 -2.76
N SER A 6 -2.17 -8.17 -2.05
CA SER A 6 -1.55 -7.35 -0.99
C SER A 6 -1.07 -5.99 -1.50
N LEU A 7 -0.38 -5.96 -2.64
CA LEU A 7 0.04 -4.73 -3.28
C LEU A 7 -1.15 -3.83 -3.59
N MET A 8 -2.20 -4.38 -4.21
CA MET A 8 -3.42 -3.61 -4.50
C MET A 8 -4.13 -3.14 -3.23
N ALA A 9 -4.24 -3.99 -2.21
CA ALA A 9 -4.85 -3.64 -0.94
C ALA A 9 -4.09 -2.50 -0.25
N GLY A 10 -2.75 -2.54 -0.25
CA GLY A 10 -1.91 -1.48 0.30
C GLY A 10 -2.03 -0.18 -0.49
N VAL A 11 -2.00 -0.22 -1.82
CA VAL A 11 -2.19 0.98 -2.66
C VAL A 11 -3.55 1.63 -2.41
N LEU A 12 -4.63 0.83 -2.37
CA LEU A 12 -5.97 1.34 -2.10
C LEU A 12 -6.10 1.92 -0.69
N THR A 13 -5.49 1.28 0.31
CA THR A 13 -5.44 1.79 1.69
C THR A 13 -4.74 3.15 1.75
N ALA A 14 -3.60 3.29 1.09
CA ALA A 14 -2.86 4.56 1.05
C ALA A 14 -3.63 5.67 0.33
N LEU A 15 -4.33 5.35 -0.75
CA LEU A 15 -5.18 6.29 -1.49
C LEU A 15 -6.45 6.67 -0.70
N ALA A 16 -7.05 5.73 0.03
CA ALA A 16 -8.18 5.96 0.92
C ALA A 16 -7.81 6.91 2.06
N GLY A 17 -6.66 6.69 2.70
CA GLY A 17 -6.15 7.56 3.77
C GLY A 17 -5.90 9.01 3.32
N LYS A 18 -5.61 9.21 2.03
CA LYS A 18 -5.42 10.53 1.41
C LYS A 18 -6.71 11.11 0.80
N GLN A 19 -7.88 10.50 1.05
CA GLN A 19 -9.17 10.86 0.45
C GLN A 19 -9.13 10.97 -1.09
N SER A 20 -8.21 10.25 -1.73
CA SER A 20 -7.94 10.35 -3.17
C SER A 20 -8.77 9.36 -3.98
N LEU A 21 -9.58 8.52 -3.31
CA LEU A 21 -10.57 7.61 -3.90
C LEU A 21 -11.89 8.34 -4.24
N THR A 22 -11.79 9.49 -4.90
CA THR A 22 -12.96 10.21 -5.43
C THR A 22 -12.73 10.53 -6.92
N PRO A 23 -13.80 10.60 -7.73
CA PRO A 23 -13.67 10.91 -9.15
C PRO A 23 -12.81 12.16 -9.39
N GLY A 24 -11.87 12.08 -10.33
CA GLY A 24 -10.97 13.18 -10.70
C GLY A 24 -9.75 13.41 -9.77
N ARG A 25 -9.72 12.85 -8.55
CA ARG A 25 -8.56 13.01 -7.64
C ARG A 25 -7.37 12.12 -8.00
N LEU A 26 -7.63 10.95 -8.58
CA LEU A 26 -6.56 10.04 -9.01
C LEU A 26 -5.65 10.68 -10.07
N GLY A 27 -6.22 11.42 -11.03
CA GLY A 27 -5.46 12.15 -12.05
C GLY A 27 -4.71 13.39 -11.51
N MET A 28 -5.00 13.81 -10.28
CA MET A 28 -4.34 14.92 -9.58
C MET A 28 -3.17 14.45 -8.70
N LEU A 29 -2.92 13.14 -8.62
CA LEU A 29 -1.79 12.61 -7.88
C LEU A 29 -0.49 13.08 -8.52
N ASN A 30 0.30 13.84 -7.76
CA ASN A 30 1.67 14.13 -8.15
C ASN A 30 2.55 12.89 -7.98
N GLU A 31 3.73 12.94 -8.59
CA GLU A 31 4.70 11.84 -8.57
C GLU A 31 5.06 11.40 -7.14
N ALA A 32 5.28 12.34 -6.22
CA ALA A 32 5.59 12.03 -4.83
C ALA A 32 4.45 11.26 -4.12
N ALA A 33 3.19 11.64 -4.38
CA ALA A 33 2.03 10.94 -3.84
C ALA A 33 1.88 9.54 -4.42
N LEU A 34 2.13 9.37 -5.72
CA LEU A 34 2.12 8.07 -6.39
C LEU A 34 3.21 7.15 -5.85
N VAL A 35 4.45 7.64 -5.75
CA VAL A 35 5.58 6.91 -5.17
C VAL A 35 5.29 6.49 -3.73
N SER A 36 4.70 7.37 -2.92
CA SER A 36 4.30 7.06 -1.55
C SER A 36 3.26 5.94 -1.48
N CYS A 37 2.26 5.92 -2.37
CA CYS A 37 1.25 4.85 -2.40
C CYS A 37 1.85 3.52 -2.85
N LEU A 38 2.73 3.54 -3.86
CA LEU A 38 3.42 2.34 -4.35
C LEU A 38 4.37 1.77 -3.30
N ARG A 39 5.08 2.62 -2.55
CA ARG A 39 5.94 2.18 -1.44
C ARG A 39 5.13 1.50 -0.34
N PHE A 40 3.97 2.05 0.02
CA PHE A 40 3.08 1.45 1.00
C PHE A 40 2.59 0.07 0.54
N GLY A 41 2.12 -0.06 -0.70
CA GLY A 41 1.73 -1.36 -1.25
C GLY A 41 2.89 -2.35 -1.37
N ALA A 42 4.09 -1.89 -1.72
CA ALA A 42 5.28 -2.74 -1.79
C ALA A 42 5.70 -3.24 -0.40
N ALA A 43 5.59 -2.41 0.63
CA ALA A 43 5.84 -2.79 2.01
C ALA A 43 4.82 -3.85 2.48
N ASP A 44 3.52 -3.67 2.19
CA ASP A 44 2.47 -4.66 2.47
C ASP A 44 2.76 -6.02 1.82
N ALA A 45 3.05 -5.99 0.51
CA ALA A 45 3.40 -7.18 -0.25
C ALA A 45 4.69 -7.85 0.26
N SER A 46 5.68 -7.08 0.68
CA SER A 46 6.95 -7.61 1.21
C SER A 46 6.75 -8.40 2.51
N ILE A 47 5.85 -7.94 3.39
CA ILE A 47 5.52 -8.62 4.64
C ILE A 47 4.69 -9.88 4.34
N ASN A 48 3.70 -9.78 3.44
CA ASN A 48 2.90 -10.92 3.05
C ASN A 48 3.74 -12.02 2.37
N CYS A 49 4.73 -11.67 1.55
CA CYS A 49 5.69 -12.63 0.96
C CYS A 49 6.48 -13.42 2.01
N ARG A 50 6.67 -12.86 3.22
CA ARG A 50 7.37 -13.52 4.34
C ARG A 50 6.44 -14.39 5.18
N ARG A 51 5.13 -14.36 4.95
CA ARG A 51 4.12 -15.11 5.71
C ARG A 51 3.53 -16.23 4.88
N LYS A 52 3.42 -17.42 5.48
CA LYS A 52 2.76 -18.56 4.83
C LYS A 52 1.25 -18.42 5.04
N GLY A 53 0.49 -18.31 3.95
CA GLY A 53 -0.98 -18.36 3.98
C GLY A 53 -1.73 -17.04 3.77
N GLY A 54 -1.12 -16.00 3.20
CA GLY A 54 -1.85 -14.78 2.82
C GLY A 54 -2.36 -13.99 4.03
N GLN A 55 -1.45 -13.70 4.97
CA GLN A 55 -1.78 -12.96 6.19
C GLN A 55 -1.47 -11.48 5.97
N PRO A 56 -2.49 -10.62 5.76
CA PRO A 56 -2.27 -9.19 5.57
C PRO A 56 -1.60 -8.58 6.81
N PRO A 57 -0.61 -7.70 6.63
CA PRO A 57 0.03 -6.99 7.73
C PRO A 57 -0.89 -5.93 8.32
N THR A 58 -0.58 -5.53 9.56
CA THR A 58 -1.23 -4.38 10.20
C THR A 58 -0.61 -3.08 9.68
N GLY A 59 -1.36 -1.97 9.77
CA GLY A 59 -0.86 -0.66 9.35
C GLY A 59 0.45 -0.27 10.05
N ALA A 60 0.58 -0.57 11.35
CA ALA A 60 1.80 -0.32 12.11
C ALA A 60 3.04 -1.11 11.60
N GLU A 61 2.83 -2.33 11.10
CA GLU A 61 3.92 -3.13 10.52
C GLU A 61 4.38 -2.56 9.18
N VAL A 62 3.45 -2.07 8.36
CA VAL A 62 3.76 -1.39 7.10
C VAL A 62 4.51 -0.09 7.37
N ASP A 63 4.06 0.70 8.35
CA ASP A 63 4.72 1.95 8.77
C ASP A 63 6.14 1.70 9.30
N ALA A 64 6.35 0.62 10.05
CA ALA A 64 7.68 0.22 10.53
C ALA A 64 8.65 -0.11 9.37
N VAL A 65 8.16 -0.72 8.28
CA VAL A 65 8.95 -0.99 7.08
C VAL A 65 9.23 0.30 6.29
N LEU A 66 8.29 1.25 6.27
CA LEU A 66 8.46 2.55 5.60
C LEU A 66 9.35 3.53 6.35
N ALA A 67 9.51 3.35 7.67
CA ALA A 67 10.37 4.16 8.52
C ALA A 67 11.84 3.69 8.55
N ALA A 68 12.13 2.51 7.97
CA ALA A 68 13.46 1.91 7.86
C ALA A 68 14.18 2.33 6.57
#